data_AF-A0A1G2Y4M3-F1
#
_entry.id   AF-A0A1G2Y4M3-F1
#
_cell.length_a   1.000
_cell.length_b   1.000
_cell.length_c   1.000
_cell.angle_alpha   90.00
_cell.angle_beta   90.00
_cell.angle_gamma   90.00
#
_symmetry.space_group_name_H-M   'P 1'
#
loop_
_entity.id
_entity.type
_entity.pdbx_description
1 polymer ?
#
loop_
_entity_poly.entity_id
_entity_poly.type
_entity_poly.pdbx_seq_one_letter_code
_entity_poly.pdbx_strand_id
1 'polypeptide(L)'
;MHERTDSIQISQFLIFVTPLVCKILEGTFAIVDIAAEQKGKGLDTIFCLKIHNKEMNFYIGNLLLEIATIDRDETPLRFDGNLTDFDYFLKKLSRAIESKLRILFKLLEHENVDKALEGVAGLSKDYERIRIVKIDNH
;
A
#
# COMPACT_ATOMS: atom_id res chain seq x y z
N MET A 1 -8.29 9.67 -26.85
CA MET A 1 -9.20 8.51 -26.90
C MET A 1 -8.70 7.36 -26.03
N HIS A 2 -7.40 7.06 -25.99
CA HIS A 2 -6.81 6.04 -25.10
C HIS A 2 -6.95 6.35 -23.59
N GLU A 3 -6.72 7.60 -23.15
CA GLU A 3 -6.79 7.95 -21.72
C GLU A 3 -8.15 7.66 -21.05
N ARG A 4 -9.26 7.84 -21.78
CA ARG A 4 -10.60 7.48 -21.26
C ARG A 4 -10.73 5.97 -21.09
N THR A 5 -10.13 5.18 -21.96
CA THR A 5 -10.16 3.72 -21.87
C THR A 5 -9.34 3.24 -20.68
N ASP A 6 -8.13 3.77 -20.48
CA ASP A 6 -7.27 3.44 -19.33
C ASP A 6 -7.95 3.75 -18.00
N SER A 7 -8.54 4.95 -17.86
CA SER A 7 -9.23 5.35 -16.63
C SER A 7 -10.42 4.43 -16.30
N ILE A 8 -11.18 3.99 -17.31
CA ILE A 8 -12.29 3.05 -17.14
C ILE A 8 -11.76 1.68 -16.71
N GLN A 9 -10.72 1.17 -17.37
CA GLN A 9 -10.11 -0.12 -17.04
C GLN A 9 -9.54 -0.13 -15.62
N ILE A 10 -8.82 0.91 -15.22
CA ILE A 10 -8.33 1.08 -13.85
C ILE A 10 -9.50 1.05 -12.87
N SER A 11 -10.55 1.84 -13.11
CA SER A 11 -11.70 1.90 -12.20
C SER A 11 -12.40 0.55 -12.06
N GLN A 12 -12.63 -0.16 -13.17
CA GLN A 12 -13.24 -1.49 -13.16
C GLN A 12 -12.38 -2.51 -12.42
N PHE A 13 -11.07 -2.51 -12.68
CA PHE A 13 -10.14 -3.40 -12.00
C PHE A 13 -10.10 -3.12 -10.50
N LEU A 14 -10.07 -1.84 -10.11
CA LEU A 14 -10.06 -1.41 -8.72
C LEU A 14 -11.29 -1.87 -7.93
N ILE A 15 -12.47 -1.87 -8.54
CA ILE A 15 -13.70 -2.40 -7.91
C ILE A 15 -13.53 -3.87 -7.52
N PHE A 16 -12.85 -4.66 -8.35
CA PHE A 16 -12.62 -6.08 -8.11
C PHE A 16 -11.48 -6.35 -7.13
N VAL A 17 -10.34 -5.67 -7.28
CA VAL A 17 -9.12 -5.98 -6.51
C VAL A 17 -9.14 -5.39 -5.10
N THR A 18 -9.84 -4.27 -4.88
CA THR A 18 -9.82 -3.57 -3.58
C THR A 18 -10.31 -4.46 -2.44
N PRO A 19 -11.46 -5.16 -2.54
CA PRO A 19 -11.91 -6.08 -1.48
C PRO A 19 -10.90 -7.20 -1.18
N LEU A 20 -10.24 -7.73 -2.20
CA LEU A 20 -9.21 -8.76 -2.04
C LEU A 20 -8.00 -8.23 -1.28
N VAL A 21 -7.48 -7.06 -1.67
CA VAL A 21 -6.37 -6.39 -0.99
C VAL A 21 -6.73 -6.11 0.47
N CYS A 22 -7.93 -5.58 0.73
CA CYS A 22 -8.40 -5.36 2.10
C CYS A 22 -8.40 -6.66 2.92
N LYS A 23 -8.92 -7.76 2.36
CA LYS A 23 -8.96 -9.05 3.06
C LYS A 23 -7.57 -9.62 3.36
N ILE A 24 -6.62 -9.48 2.43
CA ILE A 24 -5.23 -9.88 2.65
C ILE A 24 -4.61 -9.06 3.78
N LEU A 25 -4.81 -7.75 3.78
CA LEU A 25 -4.28 -6.86 4.81
C LEU A 25 -4.90 -7.13 6.19
N GLU A 26 -6.23 -7.25 6.27
CA GLU A 26 -6.95 -7.63 7.50
C GLU A 26 -6.41 -8.96 8.07
N GLY A 27 -6.30 -9.98 7.22
CA GLY A 27 -5.75 -11.28 7.62
C GLY A 27 -4.30 -11.18 8.09
N THR A 28 -3.49 -10.39 7.40
CA THR A 28 -2.09 -10.17 7.79
C THR A 28 -1.98 -9.48 9.14
N PHE A 29 -2.75 -8.41 9.37
CA PHE A 29 -2.75 -7.69 10.64
C PHE A 29 -3.24 -8.58 11.79
N ALA A 30 -4.26 -9.39 11.57
CA ALA A 30 -4.73 -10.36 12.56
C ALA A 30 -3.65 -11.41 12.91
N ILE A 31 -2.90 -11.91 11.92
CA ILE A 31 -1.81 -12.88 12.15
C ILE A 31 -0.70 -12.30 13.05
N VAL A 32 -0.43 -11.01 12.94
CA VAL A 32 0.61 -10.32 13.73
C VAL A 32 0.06 -9.57 14.95
N ASP A 33 -1.17 -9.88 15.36
CA ASP A 33 -1.85 -9.30 16.54
C ASP A 33 -1.95 -7.75 16.51
N ILE A 34 -2.17 -7.20 15.32
CA ILE A 34 -2.42 -5.77 15.11
C ILE A 34 -3.94 -5.54 15.02
N ALA A 35 -4.47 -4.75 15.95
CA ALA A 35 -5.86 -4.29 15.88
C ALA A 35 -6.00 -3.29 14.73
N ALA A 36 -6.85 -3.60 13.75
CA ALA A 36 -7.06 -2.78 12.56
C ALA A 36 -8.56 -2.45 12.38
N GLU A 37 -8.85 -1.16 12.18
CA GLU A 37 -10.19 -0.68 11.81
C GLU A 37 -10.13 -0.13 10.38
N GLN A 38 -10.91 -0.69 9.45
CA GLN A 38 -11.02 -0.16 8.10
C GLN A 38 -12.00 1.02 8.05
N LYS A 39 -11.58 2.13 7.42
CA LYS A 39 -12.40 3.31 7.13
C LYS A 39 -12.33 3.66 5.64
N GLY A 40 -13.33 4.38 5.14
CA GLY A 40 -13.39 4.80 3.73
C GLY A 40 -13.75 3.67 2.76
N LYS A 41 -13.67 3.96 1.45
CA LYS A 41 -13.99 3.02 0.37
C LYS A 41 -13.09 3.29 -0.85
N GLY A 42 -12.83 2.26 -1.66
CA GLY A 42 -12.04 2.41 -2.89
C GLY A 42 -10.63 2.95 -2.61
N LEU A 43 -10.18 3.93 -3.39
CA LEU A 43 -8.87 4.57 -3.21
C LEU A 43 -8.74 5.36 -1.90
N ASP A 44 -9.87 5.78 -1.30
CA ASP A 44 -9.90 6.50 -0.02
C ASP A 44 -9.89 5.53 1.19
N THR A 45 -9.66 4.24 0.95
CA THR A 45 -9.62 3.25 2.03
C THR A 45 -8.38 3.45 2.90
N ILE A 46 -8.59 3.43 4.22
CA ILE A 46 -7.58 3.62 5.26
C ILE A 46 -7.74 2.49 6.28
N PHE A 47 -6.63 1.93 6.76
CA PHE A 47 -6.61 1.11 7.96
C PHE A 47 -6.06 1.92 9.13
N CYS A 48 -6.88 2.12 10.17
CA CYS A 48 -6.44 2.66 11.46
C CYS A 48 -5.91 1.50 12.29
N LEU A 49 -4.59 1.45 12.46
CA LEU A 49 -3.88 0.40 13.16
C LEU A 49 -3.56 0.86 14.59
N LYS A 50 -3.86 0.01 15.58
CA LYS A 50 -3.50 0.22 16.98
C LYS A 50 -2.53 -0.87 17.42
N ILE A 51 -1.35 -0.44 17.87
CA ILE A 51 -0.23 -1.33 18.15
C ILE A 51 0.45 -0.84 19.42
N HIS A 52 0.27 -1.56 20.53
CA HIS A 52 0.65 -1.11 21.87
C HIS A 52 0.11 0.30 22.14
N ASN A 53 0.99 1.29 22.37
CA ASN A 53 0.64 2.68 22.63
C ASN A 53 0.67 3.58 21.39
N LYS A 54 0.79 2.99 20.18
CA LYS A 54 0.88 3.72 18.91
C LYS A 54 -0.40 3.56 18.09
N GLU A 55 -0.75 4.64 17.40
CA GLU A 55 -1.80 4.65 16.39
C GLU A 55 -1.19 5.04 15.04
N MET A 56 -1.60 4.34 13.98
CA MET A 56 -1.11 4.59 12.63
C MET A 56 -2.25 4.52 11.61
N ASN A 57 -2.23 5.44 10.64
CA ASN A 57 -3.11 5.37 9.48
C ASN A 57 -2.36 4.82 8.27
N PHE A 58 -2.81 3.67 7.76
CA PHE A 58 -2.27 3.02 6.58
C PHE A 58 -3.19 3.24 5.38
N TYR A 59 -2.80 4.19 4.52
CA TYR A 59 -3.53 4.57 3.32
C TYR A 59 -3.19 3.62 2.16
N ILE A 60 -4.20 2.95 1.59
CA ILE A 60 -3.95 1.93 0.56
C ILE A 60 -4.15 2.42 -0.88
N GLY A 61 -4.58 3.67 -1.10
CA GLY A 61 -4.81 4.21 -2.44
C GLY A 61 -3.62 4.05 -3.39
N ASN A 62 -2.42 4.42 -2.94
CA ASN A 62 -1.21 4.26 -3.75
C ASN A 62 -0.83 2.78 -3.98
N LEU A 63 -1.10 1.91 -3.02
CA LEU A 63 -0.92 0.47 -3.18
C LEU A 63 -1.85 -0.06 -4.28
N LEU A 64 -3.12 0.35 -4.26
CA LEU A 64 -4.12 -0.04 -5.25
C LEU A 64 -3.75 0.44 -6.66
N LEU A 65 -3.30 1.69 -6.79
CA LEU A 65 -2.84 2.23 -8.07
C LEU A 65 -1.58 1.50 -8.57
N GLU A 66 -0.62 1.21 -7.70
CA GLU A 66 0.59 0.44 -8.05
C GLU A 66 0.27 -0.96 -8.57
N ILE A 67 -0.79 -1.59 -8.07
CA ILE A 67 -1.26 -2.88 -8.59
C ILE A 67 -1.91 -2.68 -9.97
N ALA A 68 -2.81 -1.70 -10.11
CA ALA A 68 -3.65 -1.51 -11.30
C ALA A 68 -2.92 -0.88 -12.51
N THR A 69 -1.79 -0.20 -12.31
CA THR A 69 -1.14 0.62 -13.35
C THR A 69 0.25 0.15 -13.69
N ILE A 70 0.75 0.46 -14.89
CA ILE A 70 2.13 0.15 -15.29
C ILE A 70 3.11 0.91 -14.38
N ASP A 71 2.87 2.21 -14.25
CA ASP A 71 3.52 3.10 -13.31
C ASP A 71 2.46 4.01 -12.68
N ARG A 72 2.43 4.07 -11.35
CA ARG A 72 1.46 4.86 -10.58
C ARG A 72 1.76 6.35 -10.58
N ASP A 73 2.99 6.73 -10.93
CA ASP A 73 3.45 8.13 -10.97
C ASP A 73 3.35 8.71 -12.40
N GLU A 74 3.04 7.87 -13.41
CA GLU A 74 2.88 8.30 -14.81
C GLU A 74 1.65 9.20 -14.97
N THR A 75 1.77 10.24 -15.80
CA THR A 75 0.65 11.11 -16.17
C THR A 75 0.58 11.20 -17.70
N PRO A 76 -0.47 10.66 -18.35
CA PRO A 76 -1.64 10.01 -17.76
C PRO A 76 -1.32 8.62 -17.18
N LEU A 77 -2.08 8.18 -16.17
CA LEU A 77 -2.02 6.81 -15.66
C LEU A 77 -2.40 5.82 -16.76
N ARG A 78 -1.65 4.73 -16.88
CA ARG A 78 -1.89 3.67 -17.86
C ARG A 78 -2.24 2.36 -17.18
N PHE A 79 -3.29 1.70 -17.66
CA PHE A 79 -3.68 0.40 -17.13
C PHE A 79 -2.63 -0.65 -17.49
N ASP A 80 -2.33 -1.55 -16.57
CA ASP A 80 -1.41 -2.66 -16.85
C ASP A 80 -2.17 -3.83 -17.48
N GLY A 81 -2.10 -3.93 -18.82
CA GLY A 81 -2.79 -4.98 -19.59
C GLY A 81 -2.36 -6.41 -19.23
N ASN A 82 -1.17 -6.59 -18.65
CA ASN A 82 -0.68 -7.91 -18.23
C ASN A 82 -1.44 -8.45 -17.01
N LEU A 83 -2.24 -7.63 -16.32
CA LEU A 83 -3.09 -8.06 -15.20
C LEU A 83 -4.18 -9.07 -15.59
N THR A 84 -4.38 -9.30 -16.89
CA THR A 84 -5.23 -10.39 -17.40
C THR A 84 -4.59 -11.77 -17.23
N ASP A 85 -3.26 -11.84 -17.11
CA ASP A 85 -2.52 -13.03 -16.70
C ASP A 85 -2.55 -13.14 -15.17
N PHE A 86 -3.15 -14.23 -14.68
CA PHE A 86 -3.36 -14.43 -13.24
C PHE A 86 -2.06 -14.60 -12.46
N ASP A 87 -1.04 -15.27 -13.02
CA ASP A 87 0.25 -15.46 -12.36
C ASP A 87 1.02 -14.15 -12.26
N TYR A 88 0.98 -13.34 -13.32
CA TYR A 88 1.53 -11.99 -13.30
C TYR A 88 0.81 -11.12 -12.26
N PHE A 89 -0.53 -11.14 -12.26
CA PHE A 89 -1.35 -10.41 -11.30
C PHE A 89 -0.98 -10.77 -9.86
N LEU A 90 -0.93 -12.07 -9.53
CA LEU A 90 -0.60 -12.52 -8.17
C LEU A 90 0.81 -12.08 -7.74
N LYS A 91 1.80 -12.21 -8.62
CA LYS A 91 3.18 -11.77 -8.34
C LYS A 91 3.26 -10.27 -8.09
N LYS A 92 2.54 -9.48 -8.90
CA LYS A 92 2.52 -8.02 -8.76
C LYS A 92 1.81 -7.62 -7.47
N LEU A 93 0.66 -8.24 -7.18
CA LEU A 93 -0.11 -8.05 -5.95
C LEU A 93 0.73 -8.35 -4.70
N SER A 94 1.36 -9.54 -4.66
CA SER A 94 2.16 -9.97 -3.51
C SER A 94 3.34 -9.03 -3.28
N ARG A 95 4.09 -8.69 -4.34
CA ARG A 95 5.22 -7.77 -4.26
C ARG A 95 4.78 -6.38 -3.77
N ALA A 96 3.68 -5.85 -4.30
CA ALA A 96 3.17 -4.55 -3.92
C ALA A 96 2.77 -4.52 -2.43
N ILE A 97 2.03 -5.53 -1.96
CA ILE A 97 1.62 -5.66 -0.55
C ILE A 97 2.83 -5.83 0.36
N GLU A 98 3.72 -6.77 0.05
CA GLU A 98 4.93 -7.05 0.83
C GLU A 98 5.78 -5.79 1.00
N SER A 99 5.98 -5.03 -0.07
CA SER A 99 6.76 -3.80 -0.04
C SER A 99 6.21 -2.78 0.96
N LYS A 100 4.89 -2.67 1.12
CA LYS A 100 4.28 -1.73 2.08
C LYS A 100 4.30 -2.26 3.49
N LEU A 101 4.08 -3.56 3.67
CA LEU A 101 4.15 -4.21 4.98
C LEU A 101 5.56 -4.21 5.56
N ARG A 102 6.61 -4.38 4.74
CA ARG A 102 8.01 -4.27 5.20
C ARG A 102 8.30 -2.91 5.83
N ILE A 103 7.85 -1.83 5.19
CA ILE A 103 8.02 -0.47 5.74
C ILE A 103 7.23 -0.33 7.04
N LEU A 104 5.98 -0.77 7.05
CA LEU A 104 5.12 -0.75 8.23
C LEU A 104 5.80 -1.46 9.41
N PHE A 105 6.29 -2.69 9.22
CA PHE A 105 6.92 -3.44 10.29
C PHE A 105 8.24 -2.81 10.76
N LYS A 106 9.05 -2.23 9.85
CA LYS A 106 10.23 -1.45 10.28
C LYS A 106 9.88 -0.23 11.12
N LEU A 107 8.78 0.46 10.84
CA LEU A 107 8.30 1.56 11.67
C LEU A 107 7.86 1.10 13.07
N LEU A 108 7.49 -0.17 13.20
CA LEU A 108 6.98 -0.76 14.44
C LEU A 108 8.08 -1.43 15.28
N GLU A 109 9.20 -1.85 14.67
CA GLU A 109 10.36 -2.45 15.36
C GLU A 109 10.96 -1.55 16.47
N HIS A 110 10.79 -0.23 16.37
CA HIS A 110 11.42 0.71 17.27
C HIS A 110 10.42 1.67 17.89
N GLU A 111 10.42 1.79 19.22
CA GLU A 111 9.62 2.80 19.93
C GLU A 111 10.09 4.22 19.61
N ASN A 112 11.40 4.41 19.53
CA ASN A 112 12.02 5.68 19.17
C ASN A 112 11.87 5.95 17.67
N VAL A 113 11.31 7.12 17.33
CA VAL A 113 11.06 7.54 15.95
C VAL A 113 12.35 7.60 15.13
N ASP A 114 13.44 8.14 15.67
CA ASP A 114 14.69 8.29 14.92
C ASP A 114 15.29 6.91 14.57
N LYS A 115 15.22 5.94 15.49
CA LYS A 115 15.61 4.54 15.19
C LYS A 115 14.69 3.88 14.16
N ALA A 116 13.38 4.15 14.22
CA ALA A 116 12.44 3.67 13.21
C ALA A 116 12.78 4.23 11.82
N LEU A 117 13.16 5.52 11.74
CA LEU A 117 13.61 6.15 10.50
C LEU A 117 14.89 5.51 9.95
N GLU A 118 15.87 5.25 10.80
CA GLU A 118 17.11 4.53 10.41
C GLU A 118 16.79 3.12 9.88
N GLY A 119 15.90 2.39 10.55
CA GLY A 119 15.46 1.06 10.13
C GLY A 119 14.79 1.06 8.76
N VAL A 120 13.94 2.05 8.48
CA VAL A 120 13.32 2.23 7.15
C VAL A 120 14.33 2.71 6.12
N ALA A 121 15.26 3.60 6.48
CA ALA A 121 16.33 4.05 5.58
C ALA A 121 17.23 2.89 5.15
N GLY A 122 17.43 1.89 6.02
CA GLY A 122 18.11 0.64 5.66
C GLY A 122 17.42 -0.14 4.53
N LEU A 123 16.11 0.05 4.32
CA LEU A 123 15.38 -0.57 3.21
C LEU A 123 15.55 0.19 1.88
N SER A 124 16.10 1.40 1.87
CA SER A 124 16.11 2.31 0.71
C SER A 124 16.67 1.72 -0.58
N LYS A 125 17.55 0.71 -0.51
CA LYS A 125 18.10 0.04 -1.70
C LYS A 125 17.06 -0.77 -2.48
N ASP A 126 15.99 -1.19 -1.82
CA ASP A 126 14.94 -2.05 -2.40
C ASP A 126 13.75 -1.24 -2.93
N TYR A 127 13.80 0.10 -2.83
CA TYR A 127 12.71 0.97 -3.20
C TYR A 127 13.23 2.13 -4.02
N GLU A 128 12.57 2.44 -5.14
CA GLU A 128 12.93 3.60 -5.95
C GLU A 128 12.74 4.91 -5.18
N ARG A 129 11.72 4.98 -4.33
CA ARG A 129 11.36 6.18 -3.56
C ARG A 129 10.72 5.82 -2.22
N ILE A 130 11.34 6.24 -1.12
CA ILE A 130 10.73 6.29 0.21
C ILE A 130 10.80 7.74 0.70
N ARG A 131 9.65 8.31 1.07
CA ARG A 131 9.57 9.62 1.71
C ARG A 131 9.07 9.43 3.13
N ILE A 132 9.88 9.86 4.10
CA ILE A 132 9.49 9.86 5.51
C ILE A 132 9.48 11.30 6.01
N VAL A 133 8.39 11.69 6.66
CA VAL A 133 8.18 13.05 7.18
C VAL A 133 7.96 12.93 8.68
N LYS A 134 8.85 13.52 9.47
CA LYS A 134 8.67 13.71 10.91
C LYS A 134 7.97 15.06 11.12
N ILE A 135 6.86 15.05 11.84
CA ILE A 135 6.12 16.25 12.22
C ILE A 135 6.17 16.34 13.73
N ASP A 136 6.92 17.31 14.24
CA ASP A 136 6.99 17.60 15.67
C ASP A 136 5.88 18.62 16.00
N ASN A 137 4.91 18.21 16.82
CA ASN A 137 3.93 19.13 17.38
C ASN A 137 4.57 19.80 18.60
N HIS A 138 4.91 21.08 18.48
CA HIS A 138 5.39 21.93 19.57
C HIS A 138 4.30 22.24 20.59
#